data_AF-X0YL25-F1
#
_entry.id   AF-X0YL25-F1
#
_cell.length_a   1.000
_cell.length_b   1.000
_cell.length_c   1.000
_cell.angle_alpha   90.00
_cell.angle_beta   90.00
_cell.angle_gamma   90.00
#
_symmetry.space_group_name_H-M   'P 1'
#
loop_
_entity.id
_entity.type
_entity.pdbx_description
1 polymer ?
#
loop_
_entity_poly.entity_id
_entity_poly.type
_entity_poly.pdbx_seq_one_letter_code
_entity_poly.pdbx_strand_id
1 'polypeptide(L)' 'PTASMIPNVYFNRGVDLMAGVQITNSDQMLRILEEGGSGYHLYNTCAEKVTFVKTRPL' A
#
# COMPACT_ATOMS: atom_id res chain seq x y z
N PRO A 1 -1.11 -1.66 -5.83
CA PRO A 1 -0.49 -0.69 -4.90
C PRO A 1 -1.16 0.71 -4.82
N THR A 2 -2.36 0.91 -5.38
CA THR A 2 -2.97 2.26 -5.51
C THR A 2 -3.83 2.69 -4.31
N ALA A 3 -4.08 1.79 -3.35
CA ALA A 3 -4.84 2.15 -2.16
C ALA A 3 -4.10 3.23 -1.34
N SER A 4 -4.82 4.28 -0.96
CA SER A 4 -4.26 5.37 -0.15
C SER A 4 -3.83 4.88 1.24
N MET A 5 -2.75 5.46 1.75
CA MET A 5 -2.26 5.23 3.13
C MET A 5 -3.00 6.06 4.19
N ILE A 6 -4.08 6.77 3.82
CA ILE A 6 -4.91 7.57 4.74
C ILE A 6 -6.29 6.90 4.90
N PRO A 7 -6.40 5.83 5.72
CA PRO A 7 -7.59 4.98 5.76
C PRO A 7 -8.84 5.65 6.35
N ASN A 8 -8.66 6.59 7.30
CA ASN A 8 -9.77 7.23 8.04
C ASN A 8 -10.81 7.89 7.11
N VAL A 9 -10.35 8.51 6.03
CA VAL A 9 -11.20 9.21 5.05
C VAL A 9 -12.14 8.23 4.31
N TYR A 10 -11.70 7.00 4.13
CA TYR A 10 -12.47 5.91 3.50
C TYR A 10 -13.38 5.24 4.52
N PHE A 11 -12.89 5.03 5.75
CA PHE A 11 -13.69 4.44 6.83
C PHE A 11 -14.92 5.27 7.20
N ASN A 12 -14.82 6.59 7.09
CA ASN A 12 -15.95 7.50 7.26
C ASN A 12 -16.97 7.45 6.10
N ARG A 13 -16.62 6.82 4.97
CA ARG A 13 -17.48 6.66 3.78
C ARG A 13 -17.97 5.22 3.58
N GLY A 14 -17.92 4.40 4.63
CA GLY A 14 -18.46 3.04 4.60
C GLY A 14 -17.48 1.96 4.15
N VAL A 15 -16.20 2.28 3.96
CA VAL A 15 -15.16 1.24 3.77
C VAL A 15 -14.81 0.61 5.12
N ASP A 16 -14.72 -0.71 5.19
CA ASP A 16 -14.33 -1.43 6.41
C ASP A 16 -12.87 -1.92 6.40
N LEU A 17 -12.30 -2.12 5.21
CA LEU A 17 -10.96 -2.63 5.03
C LEU A 17 -10.28 -1.95 3.84
N MET A 18 -9.02 -1.57 4.02
CA MET A 18 -8.15 -1.03 2.98
C MET A 18 -6.88 -1.88 2.91
N ALA A 19 -6.55 -2.42 1.74
CA ALA A 19 -5.32 -3.18 1.53
C ALA A 19 -4.45 -2.52 0.47
N GLY A 20 -3.15 -2.41 0.74
CA GLY A 20 -2.19 -1.76 -0.13
C GLY A 20 -0.80 -2.32 0.08
N VAL A 21 0.19 -1.52 -0.35
CA VAL A 21 1.59 -1.83 -0.07
C VAL A 21 2.29 -0.60 0.48
N GLN A 22 3.25 -0.83 1.36
CA GLN A 22 4.14 0.17 1.90
C GLN A 22 5.52 -0.03 1.27
N ILE A 23 6.09 1.02 0.68
CA ILE A 23 7.45 0.99 0.17
C ILE A 23 8.42 1.05 1.36
N THR A 24 9.34 0.10 1.44
CA THR A 24 10.36 0.02 2.50
C THR A 24 11.70 0.62 2.09
N ASN A 25 11.95 0.75 0.78
CA ASN A 25 13.13 1.40 0.22
C ASN A 25 12.74 2.21 -1.03
N SER A 26 12.74 3.54 -0.92
CA SER A 26 12.33 4.45 -1.99
C SER A 26 13.29 4.45 -3.18
N ASP A 27 14.59 4.37 -2.94
CA ASP A 27 15.61 4.47 -4.00
C ASP A 27 15.54 3.24 -4.93
N GLN A 28 15.38 2.05 -4.34
CA GLN A 28 15.15 0.82 -5.09
C GLN A 28 13.84 0.86 -5.87
N MET A 29 12.76 1.37 -5.25
CA MET A 29 11.47 1.52 -5.91
C MET A 29 11.55 2.43 -7.16
N LEU A 30 12.24 3.57 -7.05
CA LEU A 30 12.42 4.48 -8.18
C LEU A 30 13.22 3.84 -9.32
N ARG A 31 14.31 3.12 -9.02
CA ARG A 31 15.08 2.38 -10.04
C ARG A 31 14.23 1.35 -10.79
N ILE A 32 13.44 0.57 -10.06
CA ILE A 32 12.54 -0.42 -10.66
C ILE A 32 11.52 0.26 -11.57
N LEU A 33 10.97 1.42 -11.17
CA LEU A 33 10.03 2.16 -12.01
C LEU A 33 10.69 2.74 -13.27
N GLU A 34 11.91 3.28 -13.15
CA GLU A 34 12.68 3.82 -14.29
C GLU A 34 12.95 2.75 -15.35
N GLU A 35 13.20 1.50 -14.93
CA GLU A 35 13.40 0.36 -15.82
C GLU A 35 12.09 -0.22 -16.41
N GLY A 36 10.93 0.37 -16.08
CA GLY A 36 9.62 -0.14 -16.50
C GLY A 36 9.17 -1.39 -15.72
N GLY A 37 9.76 -1.62 -14.55
CA GLY A 37 9.41 -2.73 -13.66
C GLY A 37 7.97 -2.64 -13.16
N SER A 38 7.25 -3.75 -13.24
CA SER A 38 5.87 -3.86 -12.75
C SER A 38 5.82 -4.20 -11.24
N GLY A 39 4.61 -4.14 -10.67
CA GLY A 39 4.38 -4.23 -9.22
C GLY A 39 4.92 -5.48 -8.53
N TYR A 40 5.05 -6.62 -9.23
CA TYR A 40 5.66 -7.83 -8.66
C TYR A 40 7.15 -7.68 -8.36
N HIS A 41 7.88 -6.83 -9.11
CA HIS A 41 9.27 -6.52 -8.78
C HIS A 41 9.35 -5.76 -7.45
N LEU A 42 8.42 -4.83 -7.20
CA LEU A 42 8.34 -4.08 -5.94
C LEU A 42 8.07 -5.00 -4.76
N TYR A 43 7.08 -5.90 -4.88
CA TYR A 43 6.65 -6.79 -3.78
C TYR A 43 7.74 -7.77 -3.31
N ASN A 44 8.68 -8.12 -4.18
CA ASN A 44 9.76 -9.05 -3.85
C ASN A 44 11.02 -8.36 -3.33
N THR A 45 11.11 -7.03 -3.42
CA THR A 45 12.38 -6.31 -3.19
C THR A 45 12.26 -5.14 -2.22
N CYS A 46 11.26 -4.27 -2.40
CA CYS A 46 11.22 -2.96 -1.73
C CYS A 46 9.82 -2.56 -1.26
N ALA A 47 8.89 -3.51 -1.13
CA ALA A 47 7.53 -3.24 -0.68
C ALA A 47 6.96 -4.37 0.17
N GLU A 48 6.20 -4.00 1.19
CA GLU A 48 5.46 -4.91 2.06
C GLU A 48 3.96 -4.72 1.88
N LYS A 49 3.17 -5.79 2.04
CA LYS A 49 1.71 -5.69 2.02
C LYS A 49 1.22 -5.16 3.36
N VAL A 50 0.35 -4.16 3.31
CA VAL A 50 -0.25 -3.55 4.50
C VAL A 50 -1.77 -3.57 4.39
N THR A 51 -2.44 -3.81 5.52
CA THR A 51 -3.91 -3.80 5.62
C THR A 51 -4.32 -2.93 6.80
N PHE A 52 -5.24 -2.00 6.56
CA PHE A 52 -5.91 -1.23 7.58
C PHE A 52 -7.33 -1.78 7.76
N VAL A 53 -7.71 -2.01 9.01
CA VAL A 53 -9.03 -2.53 9.37
C VAL A 53 -9.73 -1.50 10.25
N LYS A 54 -10.98 -1.20 9.93
CA LYS A 54 -11.81 -0.32 10.76
C LYS A 54 -12.15 -1.02 12.07
N THR A 55 -11.56 -0.56 13.18
CA THR A 55 -11.94 -1.03 14.51
C THR A 55 -13.37 -0.62 14.80
N ARG A 56 -14.24 -1.58 15.12
CA ARG A 56 -15.57 -1.31 15.67
C ARG A 56 -15.51 -1.48 17.18
N PRO A 57 -15.99 -0.53 17.98
CA PRO A 57 -16.16 -0.77 19.41
C PRO A 57 -17.14 -1.93 19.62
N LEU A 58 -16.80 -2.82 20.56
CA LEU A 58 -17.63 -3.95 20.98
C LEU A 58 -18.91 -3.48 21.70
#